data_AF-A0A656IMC7-F1
#
_entry.id   AF-A0A656IMC7-F1
#
_cell.length_a   1.000
_cell.length_b   1.000
_cell.length_c   1.000
_cell.angle_alpha   90.00
_cell.angle_beta   90.00
_cell.angle_gamma   90.00
#
_symmetry.space_group_name_H-M   'P 1'
#
loop_
_entity.id
_entity.type
_entity.pdbx_description
1 polymer ?
#
loop_
_entity_poly.entity_id
_entity_poly.type
_entity_poly.pdbx_seq_one_letter_code
_entity_poly.pdbx_strand_id
1 'polypeptide(L)'
;MTQNPAQVSLRPNNRLSDMQAIMEQTQAFENRVLERLNAGKTVRSFLITAVELLTEAVNILVLQVFRKDDYAVKYAVEPLLDGDGPLGDLSIRLKLIYGLGVLSRTEYEDAELLMALREELNHDGNEYAFTDDEILGPFGELHCVMALPPPPHFDTSDAALYAMQIQRYQQAVRSTMVLSLTELISKISLKKAFQK
;
A
#
# COMPACT_ATOMS: atom_id res chain seq x y z
N MET A 1 34.46 -7.61 56.93
CA MET A 1 33.46 -8.66 56.69
C MET A 1 32.10 -7.97 56.74
N THR A 2 31.28 -7.81 55.71
CA THR A 2 31.21 -8.34 54.34
C THR A 2 30.22 -7.40 53.63
N GLN A 3 30.61 -6.75 52.54
CA GLN A 3 29.69 -6.05 51.64
C GLN A 3 28.94 -7.11 50.82
N ASN A 4 27.61 -6.99 50.70
CA ASN A 4 26.77 -7.85 49.88
C ASN A 4 26.43 -7.11 48.56
N PRO A 5 26.68 -7.69 47.37
CA PRO A 5 26.51 -6.99 46.10
C PRO A 5 25.10 -7.16 45.49
N ALA A 6 24.68 -6.13 44.76
CA ALA A 6 23.82 -6.16 43.59
C ALA A 6 22.50 -6.97 43.64
N GLN A 7 21.41 -6.30 44.00
CA GLN A 7 20.10 -6.56 43.37
C GLN A 7 19.93 -5.58 42.19
N VAL A 8 20.46 -5.95 41.03
CA VAL A 8 20.04 -5.36 39.75
C VAL A 8 18.67 -5.95 39.43
N SER A 9 17.61 -5.23 39.79
CA SER A 9 16.26 -5.52 39.35
C SER A 9 16.21 -5.35 37.82
N LEU A 10 16.38 -6.44 37.09
CA LEU A 10 16.06 -6.52 35.66
C LEU A 10 14.54 -6.35 35.51
N ARG A 11 14.09 -5.12 35.28
CA ARG A 11 12.68 -4.79 35.03
C ARG A 11 12.21 -5.48 33.74
N PRO A 12 11.25 -6.42 33.78
CA PRO A 12 10.71 -7.07 32.58
C PRO A 12 9.74 -6.17 31.78
N ASN A 13 9.36 -5.00 32.31
CA ASN A 13 8.22 -4.22 31.81
C ASN A 13 8.45 -3.41 30.52
N ASN A 14 9.69 -3.18 30.07
CA ASN A 14 9.92 -2.29 28.92
C ASN A 14 9.63 -2.97 27.56
N ARG A 15 9.89 -4.28 27.46
CA ARG A 15 9.73 -4.98 26.16
C ARG A 15 8.27 -5.22 25.79
N LEU A 16 7.40 -5.42 26.79
CA LEU A 16 5.96 -5.60 26.58
C LEU A 16 5.30 -4.29 26.13
N SER A 17 5.68 -3.17 26.72
CA SER A 17 5.20 -1.84 26.29
C SER A 17 5.69 -1.48 24.88
N ASP A 18 6.94 -1.80 24.55
CA ASP A 18 7.50 -1.54 23.22
C ASP A 18 6.81 -2.39 22.14
N MET A 19 6.52 -3.67 22.43
CA MET A 19 5.72 -4.53 21.54
C MET A 19 4.31 -3.99 21.33
N GLN A 20 3.64 -3.56 22.41
CA GLN A 20 2.30 -2.98 22.33
C GLN A 20 2.29 -1.71 21.47
N ALA A 21 3.25 -0.81 21.65
CA ALA A 21 3.36 0.41 20.85
C ALA A 21 3.61 0.13 19.35
N ILE A 22 4.45 -0.85 19.03
CA ILE A 22 4.71 -1.25 17.63
C ILE A 22 3.45 -1.84 16.98
N MET A 23 2.72 -2.68 17.72
CA MET A 23 1.46 -3.26 17.25
C MET A 23 0.39 -2.19 17.01
N GLU A 24 0.23 -1.26 17.94
CA GLU A 24 -0.71 -0.14 17.83
C GLU A 24 -0.38 0.75 16.62
N GLN A 25 0.89 1.09 16.42
CA GLN A 25 1.31 1.92 15.29
C GLN A 25 1.11 1.21 13.94
N THR A 26 1.36 -0.09 13.89
CA THR A 26 1.14 -0.92 12.71
C THR A 26 -0.35 -0.98 12.35
N GLN A 27 -1.21 -1.26 13.33
CA GLN A 27 -2.65 -1.29 13.14
C GLN A 27 -3.21 0.08 12.78
N ALA A 28 -2.69 1.17 13.36
CA ALA A 28 -3.10 2.52 13.02
C ALA A 28 -2.78 2.86 11.56
N PHE A 29 -1.65 2.41 11.03
CA PHE A 29 -1.31 2.58 9.61
C PHE A 29 -2.27 1.82 8.71
N GLU A 30 -2.50 0.53 8.98
CA GLU A 30 -3.43 -0.31 8.22
C GLU A 30 -4.86 0.26 8.20
N ASN A 31 -5.36 0.69 9.37
CA ASN A 31 -6.68 1.34 9.48
C ASN A 31 -6.74 2.64 8.65
N ARG A 32 -5.68 3.46 8.69
CA ARG A 32 -5.59 4.68 7.87
C ARG A 32 -5.61 4.38 6.37
N VAL A 33 -4.92 3.32 5.94
CA VAL A 33 -4.93 2.85 4.54
C VAL A 33 -6.35 2.44 4.13
N LEU A 34 -6.99 1.60 4.96
CA LEU A 34 -8.36 1.12 4.71
C LEU A 34 -9.36 2.27 4.62
N GLU A 35 -9.32 3.21 5.56
CA GLU A 35 -10.22 4.37 5.58
C GLU A 35 -10.05 5.25 4.34
N ARG A 36 -8.80 5.54 3.94
CA ARG A 36 -8.52 6.36 2.76
C ARG A 36 -8.97 5.67 1.47
N LEU A 37 -8.65 4.38 1.30
CA LEU A 37 -9.10 3.62 0.12
C LEU A 37 -10.64 3.55 0.06
N ASN A 38 -11.30 3.36 1.20
CA ASN A 38 -12.75 3.28 1.24
C ASN A 38 -13.45 4.64 1.04
N ALA A 39 -12.72 5.76 1.13
CA ALA A 39 -13.28 7.09 0.84
C ALA A 39 -13.42 7.39 -0.66
N GLY A 40 -12.59 6.79 -1.53
CA GLY A 40 -12.62 7.02 -2.98
C GLY A 40 -13.90 6.48 -3.60
N LYS A 41 -14.72 7.30 -4.28
CA LYS A 41 -16.06 6.89 -4.76
C LYS A 41 -16.05 6.31 -6.18
N THR A 42 -15.10 6.75 -6.99
CA THR A 42 -14.91 6.36 -8.39
C THR A 42 -13.64 5.54 -8.55
N VAL A 43 -13.49 4.81 -9.65
CA VAL A 43 -12.25 4.06 -9.95
C VAL A 43 -11.04 5.00 -9.98
N ARG A 44 -11.15 6.16 -10.64
CA ARG A 44 -10.08 7.17 -10.71
C ARG A 44 -9.65 7.65 -9.32
N SER A 45 -10.59 8.08 -8.48
CA SER A 45 -10.26 8.54 -7.11
C SER A 45 -9.69 7.43 -6.23
N PHE A 46 -10.17 6.19 -6.41
CA PHE A 46 -9.64 5.02 -5.73
C PHE A 46 -8.17 4.76 -6.12
N LEU A 47 -7.85 4.74 -7.41
CA LEU A 47 -6.48 4.51 -7.88
C LEU A 47 -5.51 5.63 -7.54
N ILE A 48 -5.94 6.89 -7.62
CA ILE A 48 -5.13 8.02 -7.12
C ILE A 48 -4.77 7.80 -5.66
N THR A 49 -5.75 7.47 -4.82
CA THR A 49 -5.53 7.24 -3.39
C THR A 49 -4.64 6.02 -3.14
N ALA A 50 -4.80 4.95 -3.91
CA ALA A 50 -3.95 3.75 -3.82
C ALA A 50 -2.48 4.06 -4.14
N VAL A 51 -2.23 4.79 -5.23
CA VAL A 51 -0.86 5.18 -5.63
C VAL A 51 -0.23 6.16 -4.62
N GLU A 52 -1.01 7.09 -4.06
CA GLU A 52 -0.54 7.96 -2.96
C GLU A 52 -0.10 7.15 -1.73
N LEU A 53 -0.94 6.20 -1.29
CA LEU A 53 -0.64 5.35 -0.14
C LEU A 53 0.54 4.41 -0.40
N LEU A 54 0.66 3.89 -1.62
CA LEU A 54 1.82 3.12 -2.06
C LEU A 54 3.09 3.98 -2.05
N THR A 55 3.00 5.25 -2.47
CA THR A 55 4.11 6.22 -2.39
C THR A 55 4.56 6.40 -0.95
N GLU A 56 3.64 6.58 -0.01
CA GLU A 56 3.94 6.69 1.42
C GLU A 56 4.65 5.41 1.92
N ALA A 57 4.12 4.23 1.60
CA ALA A 57 4.70 2.96 2.02
C ALA A 57 6.11 2.71 1.44
N VAL A 58 6.32 3.00 0.16
CA VAL A 58 7.64 2.89 -0.48
C VAL A 58 8.61 3.92 0.11
N ASN A 59 8.16 5.14 0.38
CA ASN A 59 9.00 6.18 0.99
C ASN A 59 9.51 5.75 2.38
N ILE A 60 8.68 5.06 3.17
CA ILE A 60 9.11 4.46 4.45
C ILE A 60 10.28 3.49 4.22
N LEU A 61 10.23 2.64 3.20
CA LEU A 61 11.31 1.70 2.88
C LEU A 61 12.57 2.41 2.37
N VAL A 62 12.42 3.40 1.50
CA VAL A 62 13.53 4.20 0.96
C VAL A 62 14.29 4.88 2.08
N LEU A 63 13.60 5.51 3.04
CA LEU A 63 14.23 6.17 4.19
C LEU A 63 14.93 5.19 5.16
N GLN A 64 14.61 3.89 5.10
CA GLN A 64 15.36 2.87 5.86
C GLN A 64 16.69 2.50 5.19
N VAL A 65 16.83 2.68 3.87
CA VAL A 65 18.04 2.32 3.13
C VAL A 65 19.17 3.31 3.37
N PHE A 66 18.84 4.59 3.49
CA PHE A 66 19.82 5.66 3.62
C PHE A 66 20.32 5.85 5.06
N ARG A 67 21.54 6.40 5.17
CA ARG A 67 22.11 6.79 6.46
C ARG A 67 21.29 7.89 7.10
N LYS A 68 21.25 7.88 8.44
CA LYS A 68 20.43 8.79 9.26
C LYS A 68 21.23 9.89 9.97
N ASP A 69 22.53 10.02 9.72
CA ASP A 69 23.29 11.12 10.31
C ASP A 69 22.99 12.45 9.60
N ASP A 70 22.80 13.51 10.39
CA ASP A 70 22.32 14.81 9.92
C ASP A 70 23.13 15.38 8.74
N TYR A 71 24.43 15.11 8.71
CA TYR A 71 25.31 15.55 7.62
C TYR A 71 25.03 14.78 6.32
N ALA A 72 25.00 13.44 6.36
CA ALA A 72 24.62 12.64 5.19
C ALA A 72 23.21 12.96 4.71
N VAL A 73 22.26 13.16 5.64
CA VAL A 73 20.87 13.48 5.30
C VAL A 73 20.81 14.79 4.51
N LYS A 74 21.37 15.87 5.06
CA LYS A 74 21.31 17.21 4.45
C LYS A 74 22.02 17.32 3.11
N TYR A 75 23.17 16.66 2.95
CA TYR A 75 24.04 16.88 1.80
C TYR A 75 24.01 15.77 0.74
N ALA A 76 23.46 14.61 1.06
CA ALA A 76 23.38 13.49 0.12
C ALA A 76 21.96 12.93 0.00
N VAL A 77 21.26 12.65 1.11
CA VAL A 77 19.96 11.97 1.05
C VAL A 77 18.85 12.88 0.55
N GLU A 78 18.70 14.09 1.11
CA GLU A 78 17.67 15.05 0.69
C GLU A 78 17.79 15.38 -0.81
N PRO A 79 18.97 15.77 -1.36
CA PRO A 79 19.11 16.04 -2.79
C PRO A 79 18.84 14.84 -3.70
N LEU A 80 19.00 13.61 -3.20
CA LEU A 80 18.67 12.41 -3.98
C LEU A 80 17.16 12.17 -4.05
N LEU A 81 16.44 12.43 -2.96
CA LEU A 81 15.03 12.08 -2.78
C LEU A 81 14.08 13.22 -3.14
N ASP A 82 14.52 14.47 -3.15
CA ASP A 82 13.69 15.60 -3.56
C ASP A 82 13.17 15.43 -4.99
N GLY A 83 12.10 16.16 -5.34
CA GLY A 83 11.38 15.97 -6.61
C GLY A 83 12.25 16.12 -7.87
N ASP A 84 13.30 16.94 -7.81
CA ASP A 84 14.27 17.13 -8.89
C ASP A 84 15.48 16.17 -8.78
N GLY A 85 15.55 15.39 -7.70
CA GLY A 85 16.59 14.41 -7.45
C GLY A 85 16.39 13.12 -8.28
N PRO A 86 17.46 12.35 -8.51
CA PRO A 86 17.40 11.12 -9.32
C PRO A 86 16.48 10.03 -8.73
N LEU A 87 16.13 10.11 -7.45
CA LEU A 87 15.18 9.22 -6.78
C LEU A 87 13.90 9.95 -6.38
N GLY A 88 13.55 11.08 -7.01
CA GLY A 88 12.32 11.81 -6.74
C GLY A 88 11.07 11.04 -7.16
N ASP A 89 11.14 10.32 -8.28
CA ASP A 89 10.02 9.60 -8.89
C ASP A 89 9.71 8.25 -8.22
N LEU A 90 8.43 7.92 -8.08
CA LEU A 90 7.96 6.68 -7.47
C LEU A 90 8.42 5.43 -8.23
N SER A 91 8.37 5.42 -9.56
CA SER A 91 8.79 4.24 -10.35
C SER A 91 10.28 3.98 -10.15
N ILE A 92 11.10 5.03 -10.06
CA ILE A 92 12.52 4.89 -9.77
C ILE A 92 12.75 4.36 -8.36
N ARG A 93 12.02 4.86 -7.35
CA ARG A 93 12.08 4.35 -5.98
C ARG A 93 11.66 2.88 -5.89
N LEU A 94 10.61 2.46 -6.60
CA LEU A 94 10.18 1.07 -6.66
C LEU A 94 11.28 0.18 -7.25
N LYS A 95 11.88 0.58 -8.38
CA LYS A 95 13.01 -0.13 -9.01
C LYS A 95 14.20 -0.25 -8.07
N LEU A 96 14.52 0.79 -7.31
CA LEU A 96 15.58 0.75 -6.29
C LEU A 96 15.28 -0.29 -5.20
N ILE A 97 14.10 -0.21 -4.57
CA ILE A 97 13.74 -1.10 -3.45
C ILE A 97 13.60 -2.56 -3.92
N TYR A 98 13.10 -2.78 -5.14
CA TYR A 98 13.09 -4.09 -5.78
C TYR A 98 14.51 -4.59 -6.07
N GLY A 99 15.37 -3.76 -6.66
CA GLY A 99 16.76 -4.10 -6.96
C GLY A 99 17.61 -4.42 -5.73
N LEU A 100 17.27 -3.83 -4.58
CA LEU A 100 17.86 -4.16 -3.27
C LEU A 100 17.29 -5.44 -2.64
N GLY A 101 16.30 -6.09 -3.25
CA GLY A 101 15.71 -7.35 -2.80
C GLY A 101 14.70 -7.21 -1.65
N VAL A 102 14.23 -5.99 -1.35
CA VAL A 102 13.27 -5.74 -0.26
C VAL A 102 11.84 -6.08 -0.70
N LEU A 103 11.50 -5.71 -1.95
CA LEU A 103 10.24 -6.11 -2.59
C LEU A 103 10.41 -7.42 -3.33
N SER A 104 9.38 -8.27 -3.25
CA SER A 104 9.25 -9.42 -4.14
C SER A 104 8.84 -8.98 -5.54
N ARG A 105 8.99 -9.89 -6.50
CA ARG A 105 8.58 -9.66 -7.89
C ARG A 105 7.09 -9.32 -8.00
N THR A 106 6.22 -10.08 -7.34
CA THR A 106 4.76 -9.86 -7.40
C THR A 106 4.37 -8.51 -6.81
N GLU A 107 4.98 -8.11 -5.69
CA GLU A 107 4.73 -6.79 -5.08
C GLU A 107 5.20 -5.64 -6.00
N TYR A 108 6.31 -5.82 -6.71
CA TYR A 108 6.81 -4.86 -7.68
C TYR A 108 5.90 -4.77 -8.93
N GLU A 109 5.49 -5.91 -9.48
CA GLU A 109 4.59 -5.96 -10.64
C GLU A 109 3.21 -5.37 -10.32
N ASP A 110 2.64 -5.67 -9.15
CA ASP A 110 1.36 -5.08 -8.72
C ASP A 110 1.46 -3.55 -8.56
N ALA A 111 2.57 -3.06 -8.00
CA ALA A 111 2.83 -1.63 -7.86
C ALA A 111 2.91 -0.90 -9.21
N GLU A 112 3.66 -1.47 -10.17
CA GLU A 112 3.79 -0.91 -11.53
C GLU A 112 2.44 -0.94 -12.26
N LEU A 113 1.65 -2.02 -12.13
CA LEU A 113 0.33 -2.11 -12.76
C LEU A 113 -0.64 -1.05 -12.20
N LEU A 114 -0.65 -0.82 -10.89
CA LEU A 114 -1.47 0.23 -10.27
C LEU A 114 -1.06 1.62 -10.75
N MET A 115 0.24 1.87 -10.90
CA MET A 115 0.75 3.14 -11.43
C MET A 115 0.36 3.33 -12.90
N ALA A 116 0.52 2.31 -13.73
CA ALA A 116 0.16 2.34 -15.14
C ALA A 116 -1.34 2.60 -15.32
N LEU A 117 -2.19 1.89 -14.58
CA LEU A 117 -3.64 2.07 -14.64
C LEU A 117 -4.07 3.46 -14.19
N ARG A 118 -3.47 3.98 -13.10
CA ARG A 118 -3.72 5.35 -12.62
C ARG A 118 -3.29 6.39 -13.66
N GLU A 119 -2.17 6.16 -14.33
CA GLU A 119 -1.65 7.09 -15.35
C GLU A 119 -2.51 7.11 -16.61
N GLU A 120 -2.97 5.94 -17.07
CA GLU A 120 -3.90 5.83 -18.20
C GLU A 120 -5.22 6.55 -17.90
N LEU A 121 -5.82 6.30 -16.72
CA LEU A 121 -7.08 6.96 -16.35
C LEU A 121 -6.97 8.47 -16.08
N ASN A 122 -5.77 9.01 -15.90
CA ASN A 122 -5.56 10.46 -15.83
C ASN A 122 -5.60 11.12 -17.22
N HIS A 123 -5.23 10.37 -18.26
CA HIS A 123 -5.25 10.83 -19.65
C HIS A 123 -6.57 10.49 -20.36
N ASP A 124 -7.34 9.54 -19.82
CA ASP A 124 -8.67 9.20 -20.29
C ASP A 124 -9.75 10.07 -19.63
N GLY A 125 -10.61 10.68 -20.46
CA GLY A 125 -11.76 11.48 -20.03
C GLY A 125 -13.00 10.66 -19.65
N ASN A 126 -13.03 9.36 -19.94
CA ASN A 126 -14.16 8.49 -19.63
C ASN A 126 -14.33 8.27 -18.12
N GLU A 127 -15.56 8.00 -17.70
CA GLU A 127 -15.87 7.59 -16.33
C GLU A 127 -16.15 6.09 -16.30
N TYR A 128 -15.26 5.34 -15.64
CA TYR A 128 -15.41 3.90 -15.48
C TYR A 128 -16.00 3.52 -14.13
N ALA A 129 -16.83 2.48 -14.12
CA ALA A 129 -17.26 1.73 -12.95
C ALA A 129 -16.29 0.58 -12.64
N PHE A 130 -16.33 0.08 -11.40
CA PHE A 130 -15.52 -1.09 -11.01
C PHE A 130 -15.94 -2.39 -11.73
N THR A 131 -17.07 -2.37 -12.42
CA THR A 131 -17.64 -3.52 -13.13
C THR A 131 -17.36 -3.49 -14.63
N ASP A 132 -16.69 -2.46 -15.13
CA ASP A 132 -16.36 -2.34 -16.55
C ASP A 132 -15.16 -3.25 -16.86
N ASP A 133 -15.17 -3.89 -18.03
CA ASP A 133 -14.17 -4.89 -18.42
C ASP A 133 -12.76 -4.28 -18.50
N GLU A 134 -12.67 -3.02 -18.92
CA GLU A 134 -11.44 -2.22 -18.96
C GLU A 134 -10.80 -2.06 -17.58
N ILE A 135 -11.58 -2.18 -16.50
CA ILE A 135 -11.13 -2.10 -15.12
C ILE A 135 -10.97 -3.50 -14.50
N LEU A 136 -11.93 -4.41 -14.75
CA LEU A 136 -11.90 -5.77 -14.22
C LEU A 136 -10.73 -6.59 -14.76
N GLY A 137 -10.38 -6.43 -16.04
CA GLY A 137 -9.24 -7.11 -16.66
C GLY A 137 -7.94 -6.84 -15.90
N PRO A 138 -7.48 -5.59 -15.83
CA PRO A 138 -6.28 -5.22 -15.06
C PRO A 138 -6.37 -5.59 -13.58
N PHE A 139 -7.53 -5.47 -12.93
CA PHE A 139 -7.68 -5.91 -11.54
C PHE A 139 -7.52 -7.42 -11.34
N GLY A 140 -7.90 -8.22 -12.34
CA GLY A 140 -7.71 -9.66 -12.33
C GLY A 140 -6.25 -10.09 -12.54
N GLU A 141 -5.39 -9.20 -13.05
CA GLU A 141 -3.96 -9.45 -13.24
C GLU A 141 -3.12 -9.15 -11.99
N LEU A 142 -3.68 -8.45 -11.00
CA LEU A 142 -3.01 -8.15 -9.74
C LEU A 142 -2.83 -9.42 -8.89
N HIS A 143 -1.61 -9.71 -8.49
CA HIS A 143 -1.28 -10.88 -7.66
C HIS A 143 -1.87 -10.78 -6.25
N CYS A 144 -2.01 -9.55 -5.71
CA CYS A 144 -2.67 -9.31 -4.43
C CYS A 144 -4.18 -9.60 -4.44
N VAL A 145 -4.79 -9.74 -5.62
CA VAL A 145 -6.21 -10.08 -5.77
C VAL A 145 -6.31 -11.60 -5.96
N MET A 146 -6.57 -12.33 -4.87
CA MET A 146 -6.67 -13.80 -4.95
C MET A 146 -7.77 -14.28 -5.89
N ALA A 147 -8.93 -13.60 -5.85
CA ALA A 147 -10.07 -13.88 -6.71
C ALA A 147 -11.00 -12.67 -6.75
N LEU A 148 -11.35 -12.22 -7.95
CA LEU A 148 -12.46 -11.28 -8.13
C LEU A 148 -13.80 -11.99 -7.86
N PRO A 149 -14.81 -11.26 -7.35
CA PRO A 149 -16.14 -11.83 -7.19
C PRO A 149 -16.68 -12.30 -8.54
N PRO A 150 -17.31 -13.48 -8.61
CA PRO A 150 -17.88 -13.97 -9.86
C PRO A 150 -19.01 -13.04 -10.32
N PRO A 151 -19.12 -12.75 -11.62
CA PRO A 151 -20.22 -11.94 -12.14
C PRO A 151 -21.55 -12.68 -11.94
N PRO A 152 -22.61 -12.01 -11.46
CA PRO A 152 -23.92 -12.62 -11.33
C PRO A 152 -24.54 -12.87 -12.72
N HIS A 153 -25.59 -13.70 -12.76
CA HIS A 153 -26.45 -13.74 -13.94
C HIS A 153 -27.32 -12.48 -13.98
N PHE A 154 -27.03 -11.61 -14.94
CA PHE A 154 -27.78 -10.38 -15.13
C PHE A 154 -29.08 -10.66 -15.87
N ASP A 155 -30.20 -10.33 -15.23
CA ASP A 155 -31.51 -10.34 -15.88
C ASP A 155 -31.80 -8.92 -16.40
N THR A 156 -31.78 -8.76 -17.72
CA THR A 156 -32.03 -7.46 -18.37
C THR A 156 -33.52 -7.20 -18.64
N SER A 157 -34.40 -8.16 -18.34
CA SER A 157 -35.84 -8.01 -18.51
C SER A 157 -36.49 -7.15 -17.43
N ASP A 158 -35.91 -7.11 -16.22
CA ASP A 158 -36.31 -6.26 -15.11
C ASP A 158 -35.22 -5.23 -14.80
N ALA A 159 -35.45 -3.97 -15.18
CA ALA A 159 -34.50 -2.88 -14.98
C ALA A 159 -34.20 -2.59 -13.49
N ALA A 160 -35.17 -2.80 -12.60
CA ALA A 160 -34.98 -2.56 -11.17
C ALA A 160 -34.10 -3.66 -10.57
N LEU A 161 -34.35 -4.92 -10.95
CA LEU A 161 -33.51 -6.05 -10.56
C LEU A 161 -32.08 -5.90 -11.09
N TYR A 162 -31.92 -5.55 -12.38
CA TYR A 162 -30.62 -5.29 -13.00
C TYR A 162 -29.83 -4.23 -12.23
N ALA A 163 -30.46 -3.10 -11.90
CA ALA A 163 -29.82 -2.02 -11.13
C ALA A 163 -29.33 -2.48 -9.75
N MET A 164 -30.10 -3.33 -9.05
CA MET A 164 -29.66 -3.90 -7.77
C MET A 164 -28.50 -4.89 -7.94
N GLN A 165 -28.53 -5.72 -8.98
CA GLN A 165 -27.49 -6.69 -9.27
C GLN A 165 -26.16 -6.01 -9.58
N ILE A 166 -26.15 -5.00 -10.47
CA ILE A 166 -24.94 -4.29 -10.83
C ILE A 166 -24.37 -3.50 -9.65
N GLN A 167 -25.21 -2.85 -8.84
CA GLN A 167 -24.76 -2.14 -7.65
C GLN A 167 -24.11 -3.08 -6.63
N ARG A 168 -24.71 -4.26 -6.39
CA ARG A 168 -24.15 -5.26 -5.47
C ARG A 168 -22.82 -5.82 -6.01
N TYR A 169 -22.75 -6.05 -7.31
CA TYR A 169 -21.52 -6.54 -7.94
C TYR A 169 -20.40 -5.50 -7.82
N GLN A 170 -20.68 -4.24 -8.15
CA GLN A 170 -19.75 -3.12 -7.98
C GLN A 170 -19.24 -3.00 -6.54
N GLN A 171 -20.13 -3.12 -5.55
CA GLN A 171 -19.74 -3.09 -4.14
C GLN A 171 -18.82 -4.26 -3.77
N ALA A 172 -19.10 -5.48 -4.26
CA ALA A 172 -18.28 -6.65 -4.01
C ALA A 172 -16.87 -6.50 -4.62
N VAL A 173 -16.78 -6.02 -5.86
CA VAL A 173 -15.49 -5.77 -6.53
C VAL A 173 -14.71 -4.72 -5.76
N ARG A 174 -15.34 -3.57 -5.46
CA ARG A 174 -14.72 -2.49 -4.68
C ARG A 174 -14.20 -2.98 -3.33
N SER A 175 -14.99 -3.73 -2.58
CA SER A 175 -14.56 -4.27 -1.28
C SER A 175 -13.37 -5.22 -1.40
N THR A 176 -13.37 -6.07 -2.43
CA THR A 176 -12.22 -6.95 -2.74
C THR A 176 -10.96 -6.12 -2.99
N MET A 177 -11.06 -5.09 -3.82
CA MET A 177 -9.94 -4.21 -4.13
C MET A 177 -9.44 -3.43 -2.92
N VAL A 178 -10.34 -2.90 -2.09
CA VAL A 178 -9.95 -2.21 -0.84
C VAL A 178 -9.14 -3.15 0.05
N LEU A 179 -9.62 -4.38 0.28
CA LEU A 179 -8.93 -5.34 1.15
C LEU A 179 -7.57 -5.76 0.58
N SER A 180 -7.51 -6.14 -0.70
CA SER A 180 -6.27 -6.54 -1.37
C SER A 180 -5.21 -5.44 -1.35
N LEU A 181 -5.59 -4.19 -1.64
CA LEU A 181 -4.65 -3.08 -1.64
C LEU A 181 -4.27 -2.64 -0.23
N THR A 182 -5.19 -2.72 0.74
CA THR A 182 -4.84 -2.50 2.16
C THR A 182 -3.78 -3.50 2.61
N GLU A 183 -3.94 -4.78 2.28
CA GLU A 183 -2.97 -5.82 2.62
C GLU A 183 -1.62 -5.56 1.93
N LEU A 184 -1.61 -5.31 0.62
CA LEU A 184 -0.39 -5.03 -0.14
C LEU A 184 0.39 -3.84 0.44
N ILE A 185 -0.29 -2.70 0.63
CA ILE A 185 0.33 -1.45 1.10
C ILE A 185 0.84 -1.60 2.54
N SER A 186 0.05 -2.23 3.41
CA SER A 186 0.46 -2.47 4.80
C SER A 186 1.65 -3.43 4.88
N LYS A 187 1.66 -4.48 4.06
CA LYS A 187 2.80 -5.40 3.97
C LYS A 187 4.07 -4.69 3.49
N ILE A 188 3.94 -3.80 2.50
CA ILE A 188 5.07 -2.99 2.01
C ILE A 188 5.59 -2.06 3.11
N SER A 189 4.72 -1.34 3.82
CA SER A 189 5.16 -0.36 4.84
C SER A 189 5.85 -1.00 6.05
N LEU A 190 5.52 -2.26 6.36
CA LEU A 190 6.08 -3.01 7.49
C LEU A 190 7.39 -3.75 7.17
N LYS A 191 7.79 -3.82 5.90
CA LYS A 191 9.06 -4.44 5.52
C LYS A 191 10.23 -3.67 6.11
N LYS A 192 11.31 -4.42 6.38
CA LYS A 192 12.60 -3.86 6.79
C LYS A 192 13.54 -3.96 5.60
N ALA A 193 14.12 -2.82 5.21
CA ALA A 193 15.07 -2.81 4.09
C ALA A 193 16.32 -3.66 4.36
N PHE A 194 16.76 -3.73 5.63
CA PHE A 194 17.86 -4.58 6.07
C PHE A 194 17.55 -5.20 7.44
N GLN A 195 17.82 -6.50 7.59
CA GLN A 195 17.91 -7.10 8.92
C GLN A 195 19.29 -6.75 9.50
N LYS A 196 19.31 -6.16 10.70
CA LYS A 196 20.55 -6.01 11.48
C LYS A 196 21.03 -7.36 11.98
#